data_AF-A0A6G0VTL1-F1
#
_entry.id   AF-A0A6G0VTL1-F1
#
_cell.length_a   1.000
_cell.length_b   1.000
_cell.length_c   1.000
_cell.angle_alpha   90.00
_cell.angle_beta   90.00
_cell.angle_gamma   90.00
#
_symmetry.space_group_name_H-M   'P 1'
#
loop_
_entity.id
_entity.type
_entity.pdbx_description
1 polymer ?
#
loop_
_entity_poly.entity_id
_entity_poly.type
_entity_poly.pdbx_seq_one_letter_code
_entity_poly.pdbx_strand_id
1 'polypeptide(L)'
;MIVRGMYSNPPNHGARTVSTILNNDEFKNEWINTLKLMTDRIKAMRKALRENLEKLGTIGTWNHITDQTGMFSYTGLSASHVEYLRNKYHIYMLRSGRINICGLNTNNINYVAEAITDTLLNVSK
;
A
#
# COMPACT_ATOMS: atom_id res chain seq x y z
N MET A 1 36.04 5.84 -11.46
CA MET A 1 35.89 7.18 -12.08
C MET A 1 34.45 7.52 -12.51
N ILE A 2 33.43 6.71 -12.17
CA ILE A 2 32.04 6.91 -12.63
C ILE A 2 31.34 8.08 -11.90
N VAL A 3 31.47 8.17 -10.58
CA VAL A 3 30.77 9.18 -9.74
C VAL A 3 31.13 10.62 -10.11
N ARG A 4 32.44 10.92 -10.20
CA ARG A 4 32.92 12.27 -10.50
C ARG A 4 32.50 12.76 -11.88
N GLY A 5 32.49 11.87 -12.87
CA GLY A 5 32.08 12.19 -14.25
C GLY A 5 30.57 12.27 -14.46
N MET A 6 29.76 11.58 -13.65
CA MET A 6 28.30 11.59 -13.78
C MET A 6 27.62 12.70 -12.98
N TYR A 7 27.98 12.86 -11.70
CA TYR A 7 27.28 13.77 -10.79
C TYR A 7 28.18 14.43 -9.75
N SER A 8 29.49 14.40 -9.95
CA SER A 8 30.53 14.91 -9.05
C SER A 8 30.62 14.19 -7.71
N ASN A 9 29.65 14.37 -6.82
CA ASN A 9 29.60 13.83 -5.47
C ASN A 9 28.16 13.65 -5.01
N PRO A 10 27.86 12.69 -4.13
CA PRO A 10 26.49 12.42 -3.70
C PRO A 10 25.93 13.53 -2.78
N PRO A 11 24.60 13.65 -2.66
CA PRO A 11 23.95 14.52 -1.68
C PRO A 11 24.34 14.15 -0.24
N ASN A 12 24.69 15.15 0.57
CA ASN A 12 25.17 14.93 1.94
C ASN A 12 24.03 14.70 2.95
N HIS A 13 22.98 15.52 2.90
CA HIS A 13 22.01 15.63 4.00
C HIS A 13 21.35 14.30 4.39
N GLY A 14 20.83 13.53 3.41
CA GLY A 14 20.19 12.24 3.68
C GLY A 14 21.15 11.21 4.28
N ALA A 15 22.39 11.14 3.77
CA ALA A 15 23.40 10.24 4.29
C ALA A 15 23.77 10.59 5.74
N ARG A 16 23.88 11.90 6.04
CA ARG A 16 24.16 12.37 7.41
C ARG A 16 23.01 12.06 8.37
N THR A 17 21.76 12.26 7.97
CA THR A 17 20.59 11.91 8.79
C THR A 17 20.57 10.42 9.14
N VAL A 18 20.74 9.55 8.14
CA VAL A 18 20.81 8.10 8.37
C VAL A 18 21.99 7.74 9.27
N SER A 19 23.16 8.34 9.03
CA SER A 19 24.35 8.12 9.88
C SER A 19 24.12 8.56 11.32
N THR A 20 23.45 9.69 11.55
CA THR A 20 23.13 10.16 12.90
C THR A 20 22.17 9.23 13.62
N ILE A 21 21.13 8.74 12.93
CA ILE A 21 20.15 7.81 13.50
C ILE A 21 20.80 6.46 13.83
N LEU A 22 21.58 5.89 12.91
CA LEU A 22 22.09 4.52 13.04
C LEU A 22 23.29 4.39 13.99
N ASN A 23 24.03 5.47 14.25
CA ASN A 23 25.19 5.47 15.17
C ASN A 23 24.85 5.93 16.60
N ASN A 24 23.58 6.22 16.88
CA ASN A 24 23.10 6.54 18.21
C ASN A 24 22.06 5.49 18.61
N ASP A 25 22.32 4.73 19.69
CA ASP A 25 21.45 3.61 20.08
C ASP A 25 20.02 4.05 20.44
N GLU A 26 19.85 5.22 21.05
CA GLU A 26 18.54 5.79 21.36
C GLU A 26 17.74 6.06 20.07
N PHE A 27 18.34 6.80 19.13
CA PHE A 27 17.68 7.14 17.86
C PHE A 27 17.42 5.92 16.99
N LYS A 28 18.35 4.96 16.98
CA LYS A 28 18.17 3.69 16.27
C LYS A 28 16.99 2.91 16.83
N ASN A 29 16.88 2.82 18.15
CA ASN A 29 15.76 2.12 18.80
C ASN A 29 14.42 2.80 18.51
N GLU A 30 14.36 4.12 18.57
CA GLU A 30 13.16 4.90 18.19
C GLU A 30 12.77 4.65 16.73
N TRP A 31 13.74 4.66 15.81
CA TRP A 31 13.52 4.40 14.39
C TRP A 31 12.99 2.99 14.14
N ILE A 32 13.58 1.97 14.77
CA ILE A 32 13.12 0.57 14.66
C ILE A 32 11.69 0.43 15.19
N ASN A 33 11.37 1.06 16.32
CA ASN A 33 10.03 1.02 16.89
C ASN A 33 9.00 1.70 15.97
N THR A 34 9.35 2.86 15.40
CA THR A 34 8.51 3.56 14.42
C THR A 34 8.27 2.70 13.17
N LEU A 35 9.32 2.03 12.66
CA LEU A 35 9.20 1.13 11.52
C LEU A 35 8.27 -0.06 11.82
N LYS A 36 8.34 -0.62 13.03
CA LYS A 36 7.44 -1.68 13.48
C LYS A 36 5.99 -1.20 13.52
N LEU A 37 5.72 -0.03 14.09
CA LEU A 37 4.38 0.57 14.13
C LEU A 37 3.78 0.75 12.71
N MET A 38 4.58 1.28 11.78
CA MET A 38 4.16 1.44 10.39
C MET A 38 3.84 0.10 9.72
N THR A 39 4.69 -0.90 9.95
CA THR A 39 4.53 -2.25 9.40
C THR A 39 3.28 -2.95 9.96
N ASP A 40 3.05 -2.83 11.26
CA ASP A 40 1.90 -3.44 11.93
C ASP A 40 0.58 -2.78 11.48
N ARG A 41 0.58 -1.46 11.25
CA ARG A 41 -0.56 -0.77 10.63
C ARG A 41 -0.88 -1.32 9.23
N ILE A 42 0.14 -1.54 8.39
CA ILE A 42 -0.05 -2.10 7.05
C ILE A 42 -0.67 -3.51 7.14
N LYS A 43 -0.15 -4.37 8.03
CA LYS A 43 -0.71 -5.71 8.27
C LYS A 43 -2.17 -5.65 8.72
N ALA A 44 -2.50 -4.74 9.63
CA ALA A 44 -3.86 -4.52 10.10
C ALA A 44 -4.80 -4.11 8.96
N MET A 45 -4.37 -3.19 8.09
CA MET A 45 -5.16 -2.77 6.92
C MET A 45 -5.33 -3.88 5.88
N ARG A 46 -4.32 -4.74 5.67
CA ARG A 46 -4.46 -5.93 4.82
C ARG A 46 -5.55 -6.87 5.33
N LYS A 47 -5.49 -7.19 6.63
CA LYS A 47 -6.46 -8.05 7.29
C LYS A 47 -7.87 -7.45 7.19
N ALA A 48 -8.02 -6.19 7.56
CA ALA A 48 -9.31 -5.53 7.57
C ALA A 48 -9.93 -5.39 6.16
N LEU A 49 -9.12 -5.12 5.13
CA LEU A 49 -9.63 -5.06 3.74
C LEU A 49 -10.16 -6.42 3.30
N ARG A 50 -9.37 -7.49 3.53
CA ARG A 50 -9.79 -8.85 3.20
C ARG A 50 -11.07 -9.24 3.94
N GLU A 51 -11.12 -9.02 5.25
CA GLU A 51 -12.29 -9.35 6.07
C GLU A 51 -13.55 -8.61 5.58
N ASN A 52 -13.44 -7.33 5.21
CA ASN A 52 -14.58 -6.58 4.68
C ASN A 52 -15.05 -7.13 3.33
N LEU A 53 -14.13 -7.47 2.42
CA LEU A 53 -14.48 -8.05 1.12
C LEU A 53 -15.17 -9.42 1.28
N GLU A 54 -14.68 -10.26 2.19
CA GLU A 54 -15.27 -11.57 2.51
C GLU A 54 -16.63 -11.42 3.19
N LYS A 55 -16.79 -10.49 4.14
CA LYS A 55 -18.09 -10.19 4.78
C LYS A 55 -19.14 -9.70 3.79
N LEU A 56 -18.75 -8.92 2.79
CA LEU A 56 -19.63 -8.45 1.72
C LEU A 56 -19.97 -9.54 0.69
N GLY A 57 -19.40 -10.75 0.80
CA GLY A 57 -19.61 -11.82 -0.17
C GLY A 57 -19.04 -11.49 -1.55
N THR A 58 -17.97 -10.69 -1.60
CA THR A 58 -17.38 -10.21 -2.86
C THR A 58 -16.88 -11.38 -3.71
N ILE A 59 -17.26 -11.41 -4.98
CA ILE A 59 -16.92 -12.49 -5.92
C ILE A 59 -15.40 -12.68 -5.99
N GLY A 60 -14.95 -13.94 -5.88
CA GLY A 60 -13.55 -14.34 -5.94
C GLY A 60 -12.93 -14.64 -4.58
N THR A 61 -11.62 -14.92 -4.57
CA THR A 61 -10.84 -15.17 -3.35
C THR A 61 -9.91 -14.00 -3.06
N TRP A 62 -9.76 -13.64 -1.78
CA TRP A 62 -9.05 -12.44 -1.35
C TRP A 62 -7.88 -12.70 -0.38
N ASN A 63 -7.48 -13.97 -0.22
CA ASN A 63 -6.37 -14.37 0.64
C ASN A 63 -5.02 -13.75 0.23
N HIS A 64 -4.82 -13.49 -1.07
CA HIS A 64 -3.60 -12.85 -1.58
C HIS A 64 -3.34 -11.47 -0.97
N ILE A 65 -4.36 -10.75 -0.48
CA ILE A 65 -4.17 -9.47 0.21
C ILE A 65 -3.37 -9.66 1.51
N THR A 66 -3.60 -10.75 2.23
CA THR A 66 -2.89 -11.07 3.48
C THR A 66 -1.61 -11.87 3.25
N ASP A 67 -1.56 -12.68 2.19
CA ASP A 67 -0.38 -13.53 1.87
C ASP A 67 0.77 -12.69 1.30
N GLN A 68 0.46 -11.59 0.61
CA GLN A 68 1.45 -10.64 0.08
C GLN A 68 2.02 -9.73 1.19
N THR A 69 3.29 -9.35 1.04
CA THR A 69 4.01 -8.47 1.98
C THR A 69 4.31 -7.10 1.38
N GLY A 70 4.69 -6.14 2.23
CA GLY A 70 5.06 -4.79 1.82
C GLY A 70 3.88 -3.82 1.70
N MET A 71 4.11 -2.68 1.03
CA MET A 71 3.14 -1.57 0.94
C MET A 71 2.04 -1.78 -0.11
N PHE A 72 2.27 -2.64 -1.10
CA PHE A 72 1.39 -2.78 -2.26
C PHE A 72 0.73 -4.15 -2.29
N SER A 73 -0.47 -4.23 -2.87
CA SER A 73 -1.10 -5.49 -3.22
C SER A 73 -1.57 -5.48 -4.66
N TYR A 74 -1.45 -6.62 -5.34
CA TYR A 74 -2.09 -6.83 -6.63
C TYR A 74 -3.49 -7.38 -6.39
N THR A 75 -4.51 -6.56 -6.59
CA THR A 75 -5.91 -6.89 -6.28
C THR A 75 -6.52 -7.92 -7.23
N GLY A 76 -6.01 -8.03 -8.46
CA GLY A 76 -6.60 -8.83 -9.53
C GLY A 76 -7.68 -8.09 -10.33
N LEU A 77 -7.93 -6.81 -10.02
CA LEU A 77 -8.83 -5.95 -10.79
C LEU A 77 -8.23 -5.63 -12.17
N SER A 78 -9.06 -5.70 -13.22
CA SER A 78 -8.70 -5.33 -14.58
C SER A 78 -8.63 -3.81 -14.75
N ALA A 79 -8.12 -3.35 -15.89
CA ALA A 79 -8.09 -1.93 -16.19
C ALA A 79 -9.50 -1.30 -16.25
N SER A 80 -10.52 -2.03 -16.71
CA SER A 80 -11.91 -1.57 -16.73
C SER A 80 -12.47 -1.39 -15.32
N HIS A 81 -12.19 -2.33 -14.40
CA HIS A 81 -12.56 -2.20 -12.98
C HIS A 81 -11.89 -0.96 -12.34
N VAL A 82 -10.59 -0.75 -12.58
CA VAL A 82 -9.86 0.40 -12.04
C VAL A 82 -10.43 1.72 -12.56
N GLU A 83 -10.81 1.77 -13.84
CA GLU A 83 -11.41 2.97 -14.42
C GLU A 83 -12.79 3.27 -13.82
N TYR A 84 -13.61 2.24 -13.60
CA TYR A 84 -14.90 2.37 -12.94
C TYR A 84 -14.76 2.89 -11.49
N LEU A 85 -13.84 2.30 -10.72
CA LEU A 85 -13.50 2.75 -9.37
C LEU A 85 -13.07 4.23 -9.35
N ARG A 86 -12.28 4.66 -10.34
CA ARG A 86 -11.86 6.06 -10.46
C ARG A 86 -13.03 6.98 -10.73
N ASN A 87 -13.87 6.65 -11.70
CA ASN A 87 -14.89 7.58 -12.21
C ASN A 87 -16.12 7.67 -11.30
N LYS A 88 -16.54 6.55 -10.70
CA LYS A 88 -17.72 6.50 -9.83
C LYS A 88 -17.39 6.74 -8.35
N TYR A 89 -16.28 6.17 -7.87
CA TYR A 89 -15.94 6.16 -6.44
C TYR A 89 -14.72 7.03 -6.10
N HIS A 90 -14.07 7.65 -7.10
CA HIS A 90 -12.86 8.45 -6.89
C HIS A 90 -11.75 7.69 -6.14
N ILE A 91 -11.66 6.37 -6.35
CA ILE A 91 -10.61 5.52 -5.81
C ILE A 91 -9.52 5.35 -6.87
N TYR A 92 -8.32 5.86 -6.58
CA TYR A 92 -7.21 5.89 -7.52
C TYR A 92 -6.19 4.79 -7.21
N MET A 93 -5.94 3.95 -8.22
CA MET A 93 -4.87 2.94 -8.19
C MET A 93 -4.26 2.75 -9.58
N LEU A 94 -3.18 1.99 -9.67
CA LEU A 94 -2.56 1.71 -10.96
C LEU A 94 -3.49 0.87 -11.83
N ARG A 95 -3.49 1.12 -13.15
CA ARG A 95 -4.27 0.36 -14.14
C ARG A 95 -3.99 -1.15 -14.13
N SER A 96 -2.87 -1.58 -13.55
CA SER A 96 -2.53 -2.99 -13.31
C SER A 96 -3.26 -3.63 -12.12
N GLY A 97 -4.16 -2.91 -11.45
CA GLY A 97 -4.83 -3.37 -10.23
C GLY A 97 -3.93 -3.33 -8.99
N ARG A 98 -2.73 -2.72 -9.07
CA ARG A 98 -1.84 -2.56 -7.92
C ARG A 98 -2.32 -1.41 -7.02
N ILE A 99 -2.75 -1.75 -5.81
CA ILE A 99 -3.18 -0.81 -4.76
C ILE A 99 -2.05 -0.53 -3.76
N ASN A 100 -1.98 0.70 -3.24
CA ASN A 100 -1.15 1.03 -2.08
C ASN A 100 -1.97 0.86 -0.79
N ILE A 101 -1.67 -0.17 0.00
CA ILE A 101 -2.36 -0.46 1.26
C ILE A 101 -2.18 0.66 2.27
N CYS A 102 -1.08 1.42 2.18
CA CYS A 102 -0.83 2.53 3.10
C CYS A 102 -1.89 3.64 3.00
N GLY A 103 -2.60 3.76 1.87
CA GLY A 103 -3.70 4.72 1.70
C GLY A 103 -4.98 4.35 2.43
N LEU A 104 -5.08 3.11 2.93
CA LEU A 104 -6.23 2.64 3.70
C LEU A 104 -6.11 3.01 5.17
N ASN A 105 -7.24 3.27 5.79
CA ASN A 105 -7.40 3.54 7.22
C ASN A 105 -8.81 3.12 7.67
N THR A 106 -9.05 3.17 8.98
CA THR A 106 -10.32 2.77 9.59
C THR A 106 -11.53 3.55 9.09
N ASN A 107 -11.33 4.74 8.53
CA ASN A 107 -12.41 5.63 8.09
C ASN A 107 -12.80 5.38 6.63
N ASN A 108 -11.91 4.82 5.80
CA ASN A 108 -12.17 4.62 4.38
C ASN A 108 -12.24 3.15 3.94
N ILE A 109 -11.85 2.21 4.79
CA ILE A 109 -11.70 0.81 4.37
C ILE A 109 -13.02 0.14 4.00
N ASN A 110 -14.12 0.49 4.65
CA ASN A 110 -15.46 -0.02 4.32
C ASN A 110 -15.90 0.50 2.96
N TYR A 111 -15.76 1.81 2.73
CA TYR A 111 -16.06 2.45 1.44
C TYR A 111 -15.30 1.82 0.28
N VAL A 112 -14.00 1.56 0.48
CA VAL A 112 -13.17 0.91 -0.55
C VAL A 112 -13.61 -0.52 -0.82
N ALA A 113 -13.94 -1.29 0.23
CA ALA A 113 -14.41 -2.66 0.06
C ALA A 113 -15.75 -2.71 -0.70
N GLU A 114 -16.73 -1.89 -0.30
CA GLU A 114 -18.04 -1.77 -0.97
C GLU A 114 -17.90 -1.36 -2.43
N ALA A 115 -17.03 -0.39 -2.72
CA ALA A 115 -16.75 0.05 -4.09
C ALA A 115 -16.15 -1.07 -4.95
N ILE A 116 -15.25 -1.88 -4.40
CA ILE A 116 -14.68 -3.04 -5.10
C ILE A 116 -15.77 -4.07 -5.38
N THR A 117 -16.63 -4.37 -4.40
CA THR A 117 -17.74 -5.31 -4.56
C THR A 117 -18.71 -4.85 -5.66
N ASP A 118 -19.15 -3.59 -5.61
CA ASP A 118 -20.03 -3.02 -6.63
C ASP A 118 -19.39 -3.04 -8.02
N THR A 119 -18.09 -2.69 -8.11
CA THR A 119 -17.37 -2.69 -9.39
C THR A 119 -17.37 -4.08 -10.02
N LEU A 120 -17.11 -5.13 -9.24
CA LEU A 120 -17.09 -6.52 -9.72
C LEU A 120 -18.46 -7.04 -10.15
N LEU A 121 -19.55 -6.47 -9.61
CA LEU A 121 -20.91 -6.80 -10.02
C LEU A 121 -21.35 -6.09 -11.29
N ASN A 122 -20.92 -4.83 -11.47
CA ASN A 122 -21.41 -3.98 -12.56
C ASN A 122 -20.50 -3.94 -13.79
N VAL A 123 -19.25 -4.40 -13.68
CA VAL A 123 -18.27 -4.36 -14.77
C VAL A 123 -17.83 -5.78 -15.10
N SER A 124 -18.08 -6.18 -16.34
CA SER A 124 -17.53 -7.43 -16.86
C SER A 124 -16.03 -7.29 -17.13
N LYS A 125 -15.31 -8.38 -16.88
CA LYS A 125 -13.84 -8.42 -16.95
C LYS A 125 -13.30 -8.13 -18.34
#